data_AF-A0A6J8C0T4-F1
#
_entry.id   AF-A0A6J8C0T4-F1
#
_cell.length_a   1.000
_cell.length_b   1.000
_cell.length_c   1.000
_cell.angle_alpha   90.00
_cell.angle_beta   90.00
_cell.angle_gamma   90.00
#
_symmetry.space_group_name_H-M   'P 1'
#
loop_
_entity.id
_entity.type
_entity.pdbx_description
1 polymer ?
#
loop_
_entity_poly.entity_id
_entity_poly.type
_entity_poly.pdbx_seq_one_letter_code
_entity_poly.pdbx_strand_id
1 'polypeptide(L)'
;MAGIEDNIDSASSTTTEMINTADTDKRLRTLTESGKELFENKQRKFLLKMQIVKSDLQLFARKIEPYSYELTSLQELKSDFMSGTVRYDTICKEYLDFLSRTNTAEGMDEVHKLSGEMQDFTHFVETESRRMNTFINELRAIERENTLASRSSRRSHSSRKTHSSSSSSVLARARAKAEAAKVKVQFAEKETLLLKEKALLEEKKSIEAEKVERKKADIEADLDLLSRQ
;
A
#
# COMPACT_ATOMS: atom_id res chain seq x y z
N MET A 1 -1.22 -41.87 -30.62
CA MET A 1 0.20 -41.52 -30.79
C MET A 1 0.36 -40.06 -30.38
N ALA A 2 1.16 -39.82 -29.34
CA ALA A 2 1.65 -38.56 -28.76
C ALA A 2 0.59 -37.46 -28.49
N GLY A 3 0.14 -37.16 -27.26
CA GLY A 3 0.79 -37.28 -25.95
C GLY A 3 1.62 -36.04 -25.66
N ILE A 4 0.98 -34.93 -25.29
CA ILE A 4 1.61 -33.79 -24.62
C ILE A 4 0.77 -33.52 -23.37
N GLU A 5 1.18 -34.19 -22.30
CA GLU A 5 0.86 -33.84 -20.93
C GLU A 5 1.87 -32.78 -20.51
N ASP A 6 1.42 -31.58 -20.16
CA ASP A 6 2.23 -30.60 -19.41
C ASP A 6 1.38 -30.07 -18.25
N ASN A 7 1.29 -30.92 -17.24
CA ASN A 7 1.60 -30.64 -15.84
C ASN A 7 1.65 -29.14 -15.44
N ILE A 8 0.52 -28.62 -14.95
CA ILE A 8 0.48 -27.42 -14.10
C ILE A 8 -0.32 -27.78 -12.86
N ASP A 9 0.32 -28.55 -11.99
CA ASP A 9 0.09 -28.50 -10.56
C ASP A 9 1.43 -28.22 -9.88
N SER A 10 1.37 -27.53 -8.74
CA SER A 10 2.49 -27.18 -7.85
C SER A 10 3.14 -25.80 -8.05
N ALA A 11 2.43 -24.77 -7.59
CA ALA A 11 3.06 -23.55 -7.06
C ALA A 11 2.18 -22.92 -5.97
N SER A 12 1.83 -23.70 -4.93
CA SER A 12 1.26 -23.15 -3.69
C SER A 12 1.44 -24.12 -2.52
N SER A 13 2.70 -24.46 -2.21
CA SER A 13 3.05 -25.02 -0.89
C SER A 13 4.56 -25.11 -0.72
N THR A 14 5.23 -23.97 -0.52
CA THR A 14 6.64 -24.01 -0.06
C THR A 14 7.00 -22.71 0.64
N THR A 15 6.69 -22.61 1.94
CA THR A 15 7.47 -21.90 2.97
C THR A 15 6.81 -22.05 4.35
N THR A 16 6.46 -23.29 4.73
CA THR A 16 6.06 -23.61 6.11
C THR A 16 6.77 -24.87 6.59
N GLU A 17 8.06 -24.96 6.30
CA GLU A 17 8.94 -26.00 6.83
C GLU A 17 10.32 -25.41 7.06
N MET A 18 10.49 -24.56 8.08
CA MET A 18 11.83 -24.27 8.64
C MET A 18 11.74 -23.84 10.12
N ILE A 19 11.12 -24.68 10.96
CA ILE A 19 11.51 -24.77 12.36
C ILE A 19 11.60 -26.26 12.69
N ASN A 20 12.72 -26.86 12.31
CA ASN A 20 13.08 -28.18 12.77
C ASN A 20 13.44 -28.02 14.26
N THR A 21 12.52 -28.36 15.16
CA THR A 21 12.68 -28.36 16.62
C THR A 21 13.58 -29.50 17.13
N ALA A 22 14.53 -29.95 16.30
CA ALA A 22 15.41 -31.08 16.59
C ALA A 22 16.81 -30.60 17.00
N ASP A 23 16.92 -29.81 18.08
CA ASP A 23 18.19 -29.67 18.82
C ASP A 23 18.01 -28.98 20.20
N THR A 24 17.05 -29.44 21.00
CA THR A 24 16.84 -28.92 22.37
C THR A 24 17.95 -29.28 23.36
N ASP A 25 18.98 -30.04 22.95
CA ASP A 25 20.11 -30.47 23.79
C ASP A 25 21.41 -29.65 23.58
N LYS A 26 21.38 -28.62 22.73
CA LYS A 26 22.53 -27.71 22.57
C LYS A 26 22.70 -26.84 23.82
N ARG A 27 23.70 -27.17 24.63
CA ARG A 27 24.14 -26.42 25.81
C ARG A 27 24.19 -24.90 25.52
N LEU A 28 23.38 -24.13 26.24
CA LEU A 28 23.34 -22.68 26.12
C LEU A 28 24.70 -22.08 26.49
N ARG A 29 25.14 -21.10 25.70
CA ARG A 29 26.42 -20.42 25.90
C ARG A 29 26.23 -19.29 26.91
N THR A 30 27.07 -19.24 27.94
CA THR A 30 27.17 -18.08 28.84
C THR A 30 28.25 -17.15 28.31
N LEU A 31 27.89 -15.91 28.02
CA LEU A 31 28.84 -14.89 27.53
C LEU A 31 29.59 -14.25 28.70
N THR A 32 30.85 -13.89 28.45
CA THR A 32 31.60 -12.97 29.33
C THR A 32 31.01 -11.56 29.20
N GLU A 33 31.34 -10.66 30.12
CA GLU A 33 30.83 -9.28 30.10
C GLU A 33 31.15 -8.53 28.79
N SER A 34 32.39 -8.62 28.32
CA SER A 34 32.79 -8.11 26.99
C SER A 34 32.07 -8.82 25.84
N GLY A 35 31.81 -10.13 25.97
CA GLY A 35 31.04 -10.89 24.99
C GLY A 35 29.56 -10.46 24.93
N LYS A 36 28.98 -10.12 26.07
CA LYS A 36 27.62 -9.61 26.19
C LYS A 36 27.50 -8.23 25.55
N GLU A 37 28.45 -7.33 25.81
CA GLU A 37 28.48 -6.00 25.19
C GLU A 37 28.58 -6.10 23.64
N LEU A 38 29.41 -6.99 23.12
CA LEU A 38 29.53 -7.25 21.67
C LEU A 38 28.22 -7.82 21.08
N PHE A 39 27.56 -8.71 21.81
CA PHE A 39 26.28 -9.29 21.41
C PHE A 39 25.20 -8.21 21.32
N GLU A 40 25.02 -7.42 22.38
CA GLU A 40 24.02 -6.34 22.45
C GLU A 40 24.26 -5.29 21.36
N ASN A 41 25.53 -4.95 21.06
CA ASN A 41 25.87 -4.02 19.99
C ASN A 41 25.48 -4.58 18.61
N LYS A 42 25.75 -5.86 18.34
CA LYS A 42 25.33 -6.51 17.09
C LYS A 42 23.81 -6.62 16.97
N GLN A 43 23.13 -7.03 18.04
CA GLN A 43 21.66 -7.05 18.13
C GLN A 43 21.09 -5.68 17.79
N ARG A 44 21.56 -4.62 18.46
CA ARG A 44 21.11 -3.24 18.19
C ARG A 44 21.28 -2.83 16.74
N LYS A 45 22.40 -3.22 16.10
CA LYS A 45 22.65 -2.94 14.67
C LYS A 45 21.64 -3.64 13.76
N PHE A 46 21.31 -4.90 14.02
CA PHE A 46 20.30 -5.62 13.23
C PHE A 46 18.91 -5.01 13.42
N LEU A 47 18.50 -4.76 14.66
CA LEU A 47 17.20 -4.16 14.98
C LEU A 47 17.04 -2.78 14.31
N LEU A 48 18.09 -1.94 14.36
CA LEU A 48 18.06 -0.64 13.70
C LEU A 48 17.90 -0.77 12.17
N LYS A 49 18.66 -1.67 11.54
CA LYS A 49 18.55 -1.93 10.09
C LYS A 49 17.15 -2.41 9.71
N MET A 50 16.59 -3.34 10.48
CA MET A 50 15.22 -3.84 10.28
C MET A 50 14.19 -2.72 10.41
N GLN A 51 14.31 -1.89 11.43
CA GLN A 51 13.39 -0.79 11.68
C GLN A 51 13.41 0.24 10.55
N ILE A 52 14.60 0.61 10.05
CA ILE A 52 14.73 1.54 8.92
C ILE A 52 13.97 1.01 7.71
N VAL A 53 14.25 -0.24 7.29
CA VAL A 53 13.59 -0.82 6.11
C VAL A 53 12.08 -0.97 6.32
N LYS A 54 11.65 -1.36 7.53
CA LYS A 54 10.22 -1.46 7.89
C LYS A 54 9.51 -0.11 7.79
N SER A 55 10.11 0.96 8.31
CA SER A 55 9.57 2.32 8.21
C SER A 55 9.49 2.81 6.77
N ASP A 56 10.53 2.56 5.96
CA ASP A 56 10.53 2.91 4.53
C ASP A 56 9.38 2.22 3.79
N LEU A 57 9.16 0.92 4.05
CA LEU A 57 8.07 0.14 3.46
C LEU A 57 6.68 0.64 3.91
N GLN A 58 6.53 1.02 5.18
CA GLN A 58 5.30 1.64 5.67
C GLN A 58 5.03 3.00 5.02
N LEU A 59 6.07 3.80 4.75
CA LEU A 59 5.95 5.06 4.03
C LEU A 59 5.58 4.82 2.56
N PHE A 60 6.16 3.81 1.90
CA PHE A 60 5.75 3.40 0.55
C PHE A 60 4.28 3.00 0.51
N ALA A 61 3.82 2.21 1.48
CA ALA A 61 2.43 1.82 1.58
C ALA A 61 1.49 3.02 1.67
N ARG A 62 1.83 4.03 2.47
CA ARG A 62 1.01 5.26 2.58
C ARG A 62 0.89 6.03 1.26
N LYS A 63 1.90 5.95 0.40
CA LYS A 63 1.87 6.61 -0.92
C LYS A 63 0.95 5.92 -1.91
N ILE A 64 0.51 4.69 -1.67
CA ILE A 64 -0.39 3.98 -2.59
C ILE A 64 -1.79 4.58 -2.49
N GLU A 65 -2.06 5.57 -3.34
CA GLU A 65 -3.39 6.15 -3.52
C GLU A 65 -4.03 5.66 -4.84
N PRO A 66 -5.34 5.36 -4.85
CA PRO A 66 -6.01 4.69 -5.97
C PRO A 66 -6.07 5.47 -7.29
N TYR A 67 -5.79 6.79 -7.30
CA TYR A 67 -6.02 7.64 -8.47
C TYR A 67 -4.90 8.63 -8.80
N SER A 68 -3.78 8.62 -8.06
CA SER A 68 -2.71 9.61 -8.26
C SER A 68 -1.55 9.13 -9.12
N TYR A 69 -1.53 7.85 -9.53
CA TYR A 69 -0.43 7.25 -10.28
C TYR A 69 -0.87 6.73 -11.66
N GLU A 70 -0.03 6.98 -12.66
CA GLU A 70 -0.06 6.25 -13.92
C GLU A 70 0.31 4.78 -13.70
N LEU A 71 -0.18 3.88 -14.58
CA LEU A 71 0.05 2.44 -14.46
C LEU A 71 1.55 2.10 -14.33
N THR A 72 2.41 2.73 -15.13
CA THR A 72 3.85 2.54 -15.10
C THR A 72 4.43 2.91 -13.74
N SER A 73 4.09 4.08 -13.21
CA SER A 73 4.56 4.54 -11.90
C SER A 73 4.11 3.64 -10.76
N LEU A 74 2.89 3.11 -10.84
CA LEU A 74 2.39 2.17 -9.84
C LEU A 74 3.09 0.80 -9.92
N GLN A 75 3.48 0.35 -11.13
CA GLN A 75 4.28 -0.85 -11.31
C GLN A 75 5.71 -0.70 -10.79
N GLU A 76 6.34 0.45 -11.02
CA GLU A 76 7.64 0.80 -10.46
C GLU A 76 7.59 0.83 -8.93
N LEU A 77 6.59 1.53 -8.36
CA LEU A 77 6.36 1.58 -6.91
C LEU A 77 6.18 0.18 -6.32
N LYS A 78 5.44 -0.70 -7.01
CA LYS A 78 5.29 -2.10 -6.60
C LYS A 78 6.62 -2.84 -6.63
N SER A 79 7.42 -2.67 -7.68
CA SER A 79 8.75 -3.29 -7.79
C SER A 79 9.66 -2.84 -6.64
N ASP A 80 9.68 -1.55 -6.36
CA ASP A 80 10.47 -0.97 -5.26
C ASP A 80 10.03 -1.51 -3.90
N PHE A 81 8.72 -1.58 -3.66
CA PHE A 81 8.16 -2.15 -2.44
C PHE A 81 8.57 -3.62 -2.26
N MET A 82 8.44 -4.45 -3.30
CA MET A 82 8.88 -5.84 -3.25
C MET A 82 10.38 -5.99 -3.01
N SER A 83 11.19 -5.11 -3.61
CA SER A 83 12.64 -5.09 -3.39
C SER A 83 12.99 -4.76 -1.93
N GLY A 84 12.24 -3.85 -1.31
CA GLY A 84 12.39 -3.52 0.11
C GLY A 84 11.99 -4.69 1.01
N THR A 85 10.91 -5.41 0.69
CA THR A 85 10.52 -6.64 1.41
C THR A 85 11.62 -7.68 1.38
N VAL A 86 12.21 -7.96 0.22
CA VAL A 86 13.32 -8.92 0.10
C VAL A 86 14.52 -8.49 0.95
N ARG A 87 14.80 -7.19 1.02
CA ARG A 87 15.86 -6.64 1.85
C ARG A 87 15.58 -6.84 3.34
N TYR A 88 14.33 -6.60 3.78
CA TYR A 88 13.90 -6.86 5.15
C TYR A 88 14.07 -8.33 5.52
N ASP A 89 13.60 -9.25 4.67
CA ASP A 89 13.72 -10.69 4.90
C ASP A 89 15.18 -11.16 4.98
N THR A 90 16.05 -10.57 4.15
CA THR A 90 17.48 -10.86 4.18
C THR A 90 18.09 -10.48 5.52
N ILE A 91 17.78 -9.28 6.02
CA ILE A 91 18.27 -8.82 7.33
C ILE A 91 17.73 -9.71 8.46
N CYS A 92 16.46 -10.12 8.39
CA CYS A 92 15.87 -11.04 9.38
C CYS A 92 16.59 -12.39 9.38
N LYS A 93 16.88 -12.96 8.21
CA LYS A 93 17.61 -14.23 8.08
C LYS A 93 19.03 -14.12 8.63
N GLU A 94 19.74 -13.04 8.31
CA GLU A 94 21.08 -12.76 8.87
C GLU A 94 21.04 -12.64 10.40
N TYR A 95 20.00 -12.00 10.93
CA TYR A 95 19.84 -11.84 12.37
C TYR A 95 19.51 -13.17 13.06
N LEU A 96 18.62 -13.99 12.51
CA LEU A 96 18.32 -15.34 12.99
C LEU A 96 19.56 -16.24 12.96
N ASP A 97 20.36 -16.17 11.89
CA ASP A 97 21.63 -16.90 11.78
C ASP A 97 22.63 -16.42 12.86
N PHE A 98 22.69 -15.12 13.14
CA PHE A 98 23.49 -14.59 14.24
C PHE A 98 23.02 -15.09 15.62
N LEU A 99 21.72 -15.07 15.89
CA LEU A 99 21.14 -15.52 17.16
C LEU A 99 21.36 -17.03 17.37
N SER A 100 21.09 -17.84 16.35
CA SER A 100 21.28 -19.30 16.39
C SER A 100 22.75 -19.70 16.60
N ARG A 101 23.70 -19.00 15.96
CA ARG A 101 25.14 -19.24 16.16
C ARG A 101 25.64 -18.82 17.54
N THR A 102 25.03 -17.79 18.11
CA THR A 102 25.44 -17.28 19.43
C THR A 102 24.90 -18.16 20.56
N ASN A 103 23.71 -18.77 20.36
CA ASN A 103 23.10 -19.80 21.20
C ASN A 103 23.07 -19.45 22.70
N THR A 104 22.62 -18.23 23.02
CA THR A 104 22.39 -17.75 24.39
C THR A 104 20.90 -17.86 24.74
N ALA A 105 20.57 -17.91 26.03
CA ALA A 105 19.17 -17.86 26.49
C ALA A 105 18.46 -16.60 25.97
N GLU A 106 19.12 -15.45 26.10
CA GLU A 106 18.67 -14.15 25.61
C GLU A 106 18.41 -14.18 24.08
N GLY A 107 19.24 -14.90 23.33
CA GLY A 107 19.07 -15.04 21.88
C GLY A 107 17.88 -15.94 21.49
N MET A 108 17.56 -16.96 22.29
CA MET A 108 16.41 -17.84 22.04
C MET A 108 15.07 -17.15 22.28
N ASP A 109 14.99 -16.32 23.32
CA ASP A 109 13.82 -15.47 23.58
C ASP A 109 13.62 -14.46 22.44
N GLU A 110 14.73 -13.91 21.95
CA GLU A 110 14.73 -12.96 20.84
C GLU A 110 14.30 -13.59 19.51
N VAL A 111 14.67 -14.84 19.23
CA VAL A 111 14.18 -15.60 18.06
C VAL A 111 12.66 -15.70 18.08
N HIS A 112 12.05 -16.00 19.23
CA HIS A 112 10.59 -16.09 19.34
C HIS A 112 9.91 -14.74 19.08
N LYS A 113 10.44 -13.65 19.64
CA LYS A 113 9.93 -12.29 19.39
C LYS A 113 10.03 -11.91 17.92
N LEU A 114 11.21 -12.16 17.33
CA LEU A 114 11.47 -11.87 15.93
C LEU A 114 10.53 -12.65 15.00
N SER A 115 10.26 -13.93 15.31
CA SER A 115 9.31 -14.74 14.54
C SER A 115 7.91 -14.15 14.55
N GLY A 116 7.43 -13.65 15.70
CA GLY A 116 6.14 -12.97 15.78
C GLY A 116 6.11 -11.68 14.95
N GLU A 117 7.14 -10.84 15.10
CA GLU A 117 7.23 -9.60 14.31
C GLU A 117 7.32 -9.84 12.79
N MET A 118 8.03 -10.89 12.37
CA MET A 118 8.12 -11.29 10.97
C MET A 118 6.76 -11.74 10.43
N GLN A 119 5.97 -12.45 11.23
CA GLN A 119 4.63 -12.88 10.83
C GLN A 119 3.69 -11.68 10.66
N ASP A 120 3.70 -10.75 11.61
CA ASP A 120 2.92 -9.50 11.52
C ASP A 120 3.34 -8.68 10.28
N PHE A 121 4.64 -8.62 10.01
CA PHE A 121 5.17 -7.90 8.87
C PHE A 121 4.83 -8.59 7.54
N THR A 122 4.83 -9.92 7.50
CA THR A 122 4.39 -10.71 6.33
C THR A 122 2.94 -10.39 6.00
N HIS A 123 2.06 -10.40 7.00
CA HIS A 123 0.66 -10.05 6.81
C HIS A 123 0.48 -8.61 6.29
N PHE A 124 1.27 -7.66 6.79
CA PHE A 124 1.30 -6.29 6.27
C PHE A 124 1.69 -6.24 4.78
N VAL A 125 2.78 -6.92 4.40
CA VAL A 125 3.26 -6.98 3.02
C VAL A 125 2.23 -7.61 2.09
N GLU A 126 1.58 -8.70 2.50
CA GLU A 126 0.53 -9.36 1.73
C GLU A 126 -0.68 -8.45 1.50
N THR A 127 -1.09 -7.73 2.56
CA THR A 127 -2.21 -6.78 2.51
C THR A 127 -1.92 -5.66 1.51
N GLU A 128 -0.75 -5.04 1.59
CA GLU A 128 -0.36 -3.95 0.71
C GLU A 128 -0.11 -4.41 -0.73
N SER A 129 0.51 -5.58 -0.91
CA SER A 129 0.69 -6.18 -2.23
C SER A 129 -0.66 -6.47 -2.90
N ARG A 130 -1.64 -6.97 -2.13
CA ARG A 130 -3.00 -7.18 -2.64
C ARG A 130 -3.63 -5.85 -3.05
N ARG A 131 -3.51 -4.82 -2.22
CA ARG A 131 -4.03 -3.48 -2.51
C ARG A 131 -3.44 -2.89 -3.80
N MET A 132 -2.12 -2.94 -3.98
CA MET A 132 -1.46 -2.50 -5.22
C MET A 132 -1.95 -3.28 -6.44
N ASN A 133 -2.07 -4.61 -6.32
CA ASN A 133 -2.53 -5.45 -7.42
C ASN A 133 -3.96 -5.11 -7.87
N THR A 134 -4.85 -4.82 -6.92
CA THR A 134 -6.21 -4.36 -7.22
C THR A 134 -6.17 -3.07 -8.04
N PHE A 135 -5.43 -2.06 -7.60
CA PHE A 135 -5.31 -0.79 -8.33
C PHE A 135 -4.67 -0.94 -9.71
N ILE A 136 -3.62 -1.74 -9.84
CA ILE A 136 -3.00 -2.07 -11.12
C ILE A 136 -4.03 -2.71 -12.08
N ASN A 137 -4.86 -3.62 -11.57
CA ASN A 137 -5.87 -4.29 -12.38
C ASN A 137 -7.02 -3.36 -12.78
N GLU A 138 -7.43 -2.45 -11.89
CA GLU A 138 -8.43 -1.41 -12.19
C GLU A 138 -7.93 -0.45 -13.27
N LEU A 139 -6.69 0.07 -13.14
CA LEU A 139 -6.08 0.93 -14.16
C LEU A 139 -5.97 0.23 -15.52
N ARG A 140 -5.55 -1.05 -15.53
CA ARG A 140 -5.52 -1.87 -16.75
C ARG A 140 -6.90 -2.06 -17.36
N ALA A 141 -7.95 -2.20 -16.56
CA ALA A 141 -9.31 -2.33 -17.07
C ALA A 141 -9.78 -1.03 -17.75
N ILE A 142 -9.49 0.12 -17.13
CA ILE A 142 -9.79 1.45 -17.67
C ILE A 142 -9.06 1.69 -19.00
N GLU A 143 -7.76 1.38 -19.09
CA GLU A 143 -7.00 1.49 -20.35
C GLU A 143 -7.58 0.61 -21.46
N ARG A 144 -7.99 -0.63 -21.14
CA ARG A 144 -8.63 -1.53 -22.09
C ARG A 144 -9.98 -1.00 -22.57
N GLU A 145 -10.80 -0.47 -21.66
CA GLU A 145 -12.10 0.12 -22.03
C GLU A 145 -11.92 1.32 -22.96
N ASN A 146 -10.99 2.22 -22.64
CA ASN A 146 -10.67 3.39 -23.46
C ASN A 146 -10.16 3.03 -24.85
N THR A 147 -9.31 2.00 -24.96
CA THR A 147 -8.82 1.51 -26.25
C THR A 147 -9.92 0.85 -27.09
N LEU A 148 -10.84 0.11 -26.47
CA LEU A 148 -12.00 -0.49 -27.17
C LEU A 148 -13.00 0.58 -27.62
N ALA A 149 -13.30 1.58 -26.80
CA ALA A 149 -14.15 2.71 -27.15
C ALA A 149 -13.56 3.51 -28.33
N SER A 150 -12.24 3.70 -28.35
CA SER A 150 -11.51 4.39 -29.43
C SER A 150 -11.46 3.57 -30.73
N ARG A 151 -11.49 2.23 -30.66
CA ARG A 151 -11.55 1.36 -31.85
C ARG A 151 -12.95 1.26 -32.43
N SER A 152 -13.99 1.31 -31.59
CA SER A 152 -15.40 1.31 -32.00
C SER A 152 -15.77 2.54 -32.86
N SER A 153 -15.19 3.71 -32.55
CA SER A 153 -15.47 4.95 -33.29
C SER A 153 -14.80 5.04 -34.67
N ARG A 154 -13.75 4.24 -34.94
CA ARG A 154 -12.99 4.27 -36.21
C ARG A 154 -13.48 3.29 -37.28
N ARG A 155 -14.46 2.43 -37.00
CA ARG A 155 -14.91 1.38 -37.93
C ARG A 155 -16.14 1.72 -38.78
N SER A 156 -16.53 2.99 -38.85
CA SER A 156 -17.77 3.44 -39.48
C SER A 156 -17.58 4.37 -40.69
N HIS A 157 -16.50 4.27 -41.48
CA HIS A 157 -16.39 5.00 -42.75
C HIS A 157 -15.67 4.18 -43.84
N SER A 158 -16.27 3.06 -44.24
CA SER A 158 -16.07 2.51 -45.58
C SER A 158 -17.27 1.66 -45.98
N SER A 159 -18.32 2.32 -46.44
CA SER A 159 -19.24 1.74 -47.42
C SER A 159 -20.00 2.84 -48.11
N ARG A 160 -20.04 2.73 -49.44
CA ARG A 160 -20.65 3.62 -50.42
C ARG A 160 -22.06 4.10 -50.03
N LYS A 161 -22.33 5.32 -50.48
CA LYS A 161 -23.63 5.99 -50.52
C LYS A 161 -24.78 5.02 -50.88
N THR A 162 -25.73 4.85 -49.97
CA THR A 162 -27.14 4.65 -50.30
C THR A 162 -27.99 5.42 -49.29
N HIS A 163 -28.73 6.41 -49.79
CA HIS A 163 -29.71 7.18 -49.04
C HIS A 163 -30.81 6.25 -48.49
N SER A 164 -30.77 5.98 -47.19
CA SER A 164 -31.94 5.57 -46.41
C SER A 164 -31.70 5.96 -44.95
N SER A 165 -32.05 7.20 -44.61
CA SER A 165 -32.09 7.66 -43.22
C SER A 165 -33.29 7.03 -42.53
N SER A 166 -33.08 5.85 -41.94
CA SER A 166 -34.09 5.18 -41.11
C SER A 166 -34.37 6.03 -39.86
N SER A 167 -35.63 6.40 -39.61
CA SER A 167 -36.05 7.29 -38.51
C SER A 167 -35.62 6.77 -37.12
N SER A 168 -35.41 5.45 -36.99
CA SER A 168 -34.92 4.82 -35.76
C SER A 168 -33.52 5.27 -35.37
N SER A 169 -32.64 5.55 -36.35
CA SER A 169 -31.26 5.96 -36.10
C SER A 169 -31.17 7.39 -35.55
N VAL A 170 -32.07 8.27 -35.98
CA VAL A 170 -32.17 9.66 -35.50
C VAL A 170 -32.73 9.67 -34.07
N LEU A 171 -33.77 8.86 -33.81
CA LEU A 171 -34.36 8.71 -32.48
C LEU A 171 -33.38 8.11 -31.46
N ALA A 172 -32.58 7.10 -31.86
CA ALA A 172 -31.55 6.52 -31.02
C ALA A 172 -30.46 7.55 -30.66
N ARG A 173 -30.01 8.35 -31.63
CA ARG A 173 -29.05 9.44 -31.38
C ARG A 173 -29.61 10.54 -30.49
N ALA A 174 -30.88 10.88 -30.65
CA ALA A 174 -31.55 11.88 -29.82
C ALA A 174 -31.65 11.40 -28.36
N ARG A 175 -32.04 10.14 -28.13
CA ARG A 175 -32.08 9.54 -26.78
C ARG A 175 -30.70 9.46 -26.13
N ALA A 176 -29.68 9.03 -26.87
CA ALA A 176 -28.31 9.00 -26.37
C ALA A 176 -27.80 10.40 -25.97
N LYS A 177 -28.13 11.44 -26.76
CA LYS A 177 -27.77 12.82 -26.41
C LYS A 177 -28.52 13.33 -25.17
N ALA A 178 -29.81 12.97 -25.02
CA ALA A 178 -30.60 13.36 -23.87
C ALA A 178 -30.09 12.70 -22.57
N GLU A 179 -29.76 11.40 -22.62
CA GLU A 179 -29.16 10.69 -21.47
C GLU A 179 -27.79 11.25 -21.11
N ALA A 180 -26.93 11.54 -22.10
CA ALA A 180 -25.64 12.16 -21.86
C ALA A 180 -25.76 13.56 -21.23
N ALA A 181 -26.75 14.36 -21.66
CA ALA A 181 -27.03 15.66 -21.06
C ALA A 181 -27.51 15.51 -19.61
N LYS A 182 -28.37 14.53 -19.32
CA LYS A 182 -28.87 14.25 -17.96
C LYS A 182 -27.73 13.86 -17.02
N VAL A 183 -26.81 13.00 -17.46
CA VAL A 183 -25.63 12.62 -16.68
C VAL A 183 -24.74 13.84 -16.42
N LYS A 184 -24.50 14.70 -17.42
CA LYS A 184 -23.72 15.93 -17.24
C LYS A 184 -24.33 16.87 -16.20
N VAL A 185 -25.65 17.04 -16.22
CA VAL A 185 -26.35 17.87 -15.23
C VAL A 185 -26.19 17.28 -13.82
N GLN A 186 -26.38 15.97 -13.65
CA GLN A 186 -26.21 15.31 -12.36
C GLN A 186 -24.78 15.41 -11.82
N PHE A 187 -23.77 15.33 -12.68
CA PHE A 187 -22.38 15.52 -12.29
C PHE A 187 -22.11 16.96 -11.86
N ALA A 188 -22.59 17.94 -12.62
CA ALA A 188 -22.46 19.35 -12.26
C ALA A 188 -23.16 19.66 -10.93
N GLU A 189 -24.34 19.11 -10.68
CA GLU A 189 -25.05 19.24 -9.40
C GLU A 189 -24.23 18.66 -8.24
N LYS A 190 -23.70 17.44 -8.38
CA LYS A 190 -22.85 16.82 -7.35
C LYS A 190 -21.56 17.61 -7.09
N GLU A 191 -20.93 18.12 -8.13
CA GLU A 191 -19.73 18.93 -8.01
C GLU A 191 -20.01 20.23 -7.23
N THR A 192 -21.12 20.92 -7.54
CA THR A 192 -21.51 22.12 -6.78
C THR A 192 -21.86 21.82 -5.33
N LEU A 193 -22.48 20.66 -5.03
CA LEU A 193 -22.76 20.24 -3.66
C LEU A 193 -21.48 19.97 -2.87
N LEU A 194 -20.53 19.24 -3.46
CA LEU A 194 -19.23 18.98 -2.83
C LEU A 194 -18.45 20.27 -2.58
N LEU A 195 -18.53 21.23 -3.50
CA LEU A 195 -17.84 22.51 -3.37
C LEU A 195 -18.46 23.35 -2.23
N LYS A 196 -19.78 23.33 -2.07
CA LYS A 196 -20.47 23.95 -0.92
C LYS A 196 -20.10 23.28 0.40
N GLU A 197 -20.03 21.95 0.43
CA GLU A 197 -19.67 21.20 1.62
C GLU A 197 -18.22 21.49 2.06
N LYS A 198 -17.29 21.58 1.09
CA LYS A 198 -15.91 22.00 1.35
C LYS A 198 -15.83 23.41 1.92
N ALA A 199 -16.56 24.37 1.35
CA ALA A 199 -16.58 25.75 1.84
C ALA A 199 -17.10 25.84 3.30
N LEU A 200 -18.16 25.09 3.63
CA LEU A 200 -18.68 25.02 5.01
C LEU A 200 -17.70 24.38 5.99
N LEU A 201 -16.96 23.35 5.56
CA LEU A 201 -15.93 22.72 6.38
C LEU A 201 -14.75 23.66 6.63
N GLU A 202 -14.35 24.43 5.63
CA GLU A 202 -13.26 25.40 5.73
C GLU A 202 -13.63 26.55 6.68
N GLU A 203 -14.84 27.10 6.57
CA GLU A 203 -15.35 28.12 7.49
C GLU A 203 -15.37 27.62 8.94
N LYS A 204 -15.86 26.40 9.17
CA LYS A 204 -15.85 25.78 10.51
C LYS A 204 -14.44 25.63 11.09
N LYS A 205 -13.48 25.18 10.26
CA LYS A 205 -12.08 25.06 10.67
C LYS A 205 -11.47 26.41 11.01
N SER A 206 -11.78 27.46 10.25
CA SER A 206 -11.30 28.81 10.54
C SER A 206 -11.82 29.32 11.88
N ILE A 207 -13.13 29.18 12.12
CA ILE A 207 -13.76 29.59 13.39
C ILE A 207 -13.18 28.81 14.57
N GLU A 208 -12.92 27.51 14.40
CA GLU A 208 -12.34 26.68 15.46
C GLU A 208 -10.89 27.04 15.74
N ALA A 209 -10.09 27.31 14.70
CA ALA A 209 -8.71 27.77 14.84
C ALA A 209 -8.63 29.11 15.59
N GLU A 210 -9.47 30.10 15.24
CA GLU A 210 -9.54 31.38 15.94
C GLU A 210 -9.94 31.21 17.42
N LYS A 211 -10.85 30.28 17.73
CA LYS A 211 -11.23 29.98 19.13
C LYS A 211 -10.07 29.37 19.91
N VAL A 212 -9.30 28.48 19.29
CA VAL A 212 -8.12 27.87 19.92
C VAL A 212 -7.05 28.92 20.16
N GLU A 213 -6.78 29.81 19.20
CA GLU A 213 -5.81 30.90 19.37
C GLU A 213 -6.21 31.86 20.48
N ARG A 214 -7.49 32.25 20.56
CA ARG A 214 -7.97 33.10 21.68
C ARG A 214 -7.78 32.43 23.02
N LYS A 215 -8.18 31.16 23.16
CA LYS A 215 -7.98 30.41 24.41
C LYS A 215 -6.51 30.27 24.77
N LYS A 216 -5.64 30.08 23.78
CA LYS A 216 -4.19 30.02 23.99
C LYS A 216 -3.65 31.36 24.49
N ALA A 217 -4.05 32.46 23.87
CA ALA A 217 -3.66 33.81 24.30
C ALA A 217 -4.16 34.14 25.72
N ASP A 218 -5.39 33.74 26.07
CA ASP A 218 -5.94 33.91 27.42
C ASP A 218 -5.13 33.10 28.46
N ILE A 219 -4.82 31.83 28.17
CA ILE A 219 -3.99 30.98 29.06
C ILE A 219 -2.58 31.54 29.20
N GLU A 220 -1.99 32.05 28.12
CA GLU A 220 -0.65 32.64 28.14
C GLU A 220 -0.61 33.93 28.97
N ALA A 221 -1.65 34.77 28.85
CA ALA A 221 -1.81 35.95 29.70
C ALA A 221 -1.98 35.59 31.19
N ASP A 222 -2.77 34.55 31.50
CA ASP A 222 -2.96 34.06 32.87
C ASP A 222 -1.66 33.50 33.46
N LEU A 223 -0.87 32.76 32.66
CA LEU A 223 0.45 32.26 33.06
C LEU A 223 1.45 33.39 33.33
N ASP A 224 1.47 34.42 32.48
CA ASP A 224 2.31 35.60 32.67
C ASP A 224 1.95 36.35 33.96
N LEU A 225 0.66 36.46 34.28
CA LEU A 225 0.17 37.06 35.53
C LEU A 225 0.60 36.25 36.76
N LEU A 226 0.51 34.92 36.72
CA LEU A 226 0.91 34.02 37.80
C LEU A 226 2.43 33.97 38.01
N SER A 227 3.22 34.15 36.96
CA SER A 227 4.69 34.15 37.03
C SER A 227 5.31 35.43 37.59
N ARG A 228 4.52 36.50 37.73
CA ARG A 228 4.94 37.83 38.24
C ARG A 228 4.55 38.08 39.70
N GLN A 229 3.95 37.11 40.37
CA GLN A 229 3.74 37.09 41.82
C GLN A 229 4.86 36.33 42.52
#